data_AF-A0A3M0YFP5-F1
#
_entry.id   AF-A0A3M0YFP5-F1
#
_cell.length_a   1.000
_cell.length_b   1.000
_cell.length_c   1.000
_cell.angle_alpha   90.00
_cell.angle_beta   90.00
_cell.angle_gamma   90.00
#
_symmetry.space_group_name_H-M   'P 1'
#
loop_
_entity.id
_entity.type
_entity.pdbx_description
1 polymer ?
#
loop_
_entity_poly.entity_id
_entity_poly.type
_entity_poly.pdbx_seq_one_letter_code
_entity_poly.pdbx_strand_id
1 'polypeptide(L)'
;MRRICAFALLFWILPAHAQQDPLQLVQQTAERMLAEIRAHKAELQQHPERIYDLVEDIVLPHFDFERMSRLVLGRYWRSATPEQRRRFVKEFRMLLVRTYANALLEYSDQKLSYGPVRGSGDEVTVHTEVAQPGGLPIPIDY
;
A
#
# COMPACT_ATOMS: atom_id res chain seq x y z
N MET A 1 -4.26 35.24 -57.80
CA MET A 1 -5.38 34.51 -57.12
C MET A 1 -5.04 33.02 -57.18
N ARG A 2 -5.06 32.17 -56.15
CA ARG A 2 -5.58 32.18 -54.78
C ARG A 2 -4.87 31.04 -53.99
N ARG A 3 -4.41 31.39 -52.79
CA ARG A 3 -4.47 30.64 -51.52
C ARG A 3 -3.67 29.34 -51.36
N ILE A 4 -2.54 29.48 -50.67
CA ILE A 4 -1.80 28.44 -49.95
C ILE A 4 -2.62 28.07 -48.70
N CYS A 5 -3.08 26.83 -48.58
CA CYS A 5 -3.69 26.31 -47.35
C CYS A 5 -2.57 25.70 -46.48
N ALA A 6 -2.18 26.42 -45.44
CA ALA A 6 -1.32 25.89 -44.38
C ALA A 6 -2.17 25.01 -43.45
N PHE A 7 -1.89 23.72 -43.41
CA PHE A 7 -2.54 22.77 -42.50
C PHE A 7 -1.73 22.75 -41.18
N ALA A 8 -2.23 23.45 -40.17
CA ALA A 8 -1.65 23.44 -38.83
C ALA A 8 -1.99 22.10 -38.15
N LEU A 9 -1.00 21.23 -38.02
CA LEU A 9 -1.06 20.01 -37.20
C LEU A 9 -1.00 20.41 -35.72
N LEU A 10 -2.15 20.43 -35.06
CA LEU A 10 -2.27 20.58 -33.62
C LEU A 10 -1.83 19.26 -32.96
N PHE A 11 -0.61 19.23 -32.42
CA PHE A 11 -0.09 18.08 -31.68
C PHE A 11 -0.73 18.08 -30.28
N TRP A 12 -1.74 17.24 -30.08
CA TRP A 12 -2.32 17.04 -28.74
C TRP A 12 -1.32 16.25 -27.89
N ILE A 13 -0.69 16.93 -26.93
CA ILE A 13 0.11 16.27 -25.90
C ILE A 13 -0.89 15.59 -24.95
N LEU A 14 -1.02 14.27 -25.06
CA LEU A 14 -1.71 13.49 -24.04
C LEU A 14 -0.88 13.55 -22.75
N PRO A 15 -1.49 13.85 -21.58
CA PRO A 15 -0.77 13.75 -20.33
C PRO A 15 -0.47 12.27 -20.10
N ALA A 16 0.81 11.91 -20.21
CA ALA A 16 1.31 10.65 -19.70
C ALA A 16 1.03 10.65 -18.20
N HIS A 17 0.09 9.82 -17.75
CA HIS A 17 -0.11 9.59 -16.33
C HIS A 17 1.17 8.92 -15.84
N ALA A 18 2.01 9.70 -15.15
CA ALA A 18 3.16 9.15 -14.46
C ALA A 18 2.63 8.18 -13.41
N GLN A 19 2.74 6.88 -13.68
CA GLN A 19 2.52 5.86 -12.68
C GLN A 19 3.50 6.16 -11.54
N GLN A 20 2.99 6.32 -10.32
CA GLN A 20 3.85 6.59 -9.16
C GLN A 20 4.91 5.49 -9.07
N ASP A 21 6.15 5.90 -8.83
CA ASP A 21 7.26 4.98 -8.59
C ASP A 21 6.91 4.07 -7.40
N PRO A 22 6.92 2.73 -7.55
CA PRO A 22 6.59 1.80 -6.48
C PRO A 22 7.39 2.05 -5.19
N LEU A 23 8.67 2.45 -5.31
CA LEU A 23 9.46 2.81 -4.14
C LEU A 23 8.90 4.04 -3.44
N GLN A 24 8.58 5.09 -4.20
CA GLN A 24 8.00 6.32 -3.64
C GLN A 24 6.64 6.06 -3.00
N LEU A 25 5.83 5.17 -3.58
CA LEU A 25 4.54 4.78 -3.00
C LEU A 25 4.74 4.17 -1.61
N VAL A 26 5.59 3.14 -1.50
CA VAL A 26 5.89 2.48 -0.22
C VAL A 26 6.45 3.48 0.79
N GLN A 27 7.39 4.33 0.37
CA GLN A 27 8.00 5.35 1.21
C GLN A 27 6.98 6.34 1.76
N GLN A 28 6.18 6.96 0.88
CA GLN A 28 5.21 7.97 1.27
C GLN A 28 4.12 7.40 2.17
N THR A 29 3.63 6.20 1.87
CA THR A 29 2.62 5.52 2.70
C THR A 29 3.17 5.23 4.10
N ALA A 30 4.38 4.67 4.20
CA ALA A 30 5.00 4.36 5.48
C ALA A 30 5.31 5.62 6.29
N GLU A 31 5.91 6.65 5.67
CA GLU A 31 6.24 7.91 6.32
C GLU A 31 5.00 8.65 6.80
N ARG A 32 3.94 8.68 6.00
CA ARG A 32 2.65 9.26 6.38
C ARG A 32 2.04 8.54 7.57
N MET A 33 1.98 7.20 7.54
CA MET A 33 1.45 6.42 8.65
C MET A 33 2.21 6.71 9.96
N LEU A 34 3.54 6.69 9.89
CA LEU A 34 4.39 6.97 11.06
C LEU A 34 4.25 8.42 11.56
N ALA A 35 4.06 9.38 10.64
CA ALA A 35 3.82 10.78 11.01
C ALA A 35 2.49 10.96 11.76
N GLU A 36 1.42 10.34 11.28
CA GLU A 36 0.10 10.37 11.92
C GLU A 36 0.15 9.70 13.31
N ILE A 37 0.81 8.56 13.44
CA ILE A 37 0.98 7.91 14.76
C ILE A 37 1.72 8.84 15.73
N ARG A 38 2.78 9.53 15.28
CA ARG A 38 3.52 10.48 16.13
C ARG A 38 2.68 11.69 16.51
N ALA A 39 1.91 12.24 15.57
CA ALA A 39 1.05 13.39 15.81
C ALA A 39 -0.07 13.07 16.81
N HIS A 40 -0.59 11.84 16.78
CA HIS A 40 -1.71 11.36 17.61
C HIS A 40 -1.28 10.43 18.75
N LYS A 41 0.01 10.42 19.14
CA LYS A 41 0.57 9.42 20.08
C LYS A 41 -0.18 9.33 21.41
N ALA A 42 -0.53 10.47 22.01
CA ALA A 42 -1.24 10.49 23.29
C ALA A 42 -2.68 9.94 23.18
N GLU A 43 -3.36 10.24 22.07
CA GLU A 43 -4.70 9.72 21.78
C GLU A 43 -4.65 8.21 21.56
N LEU A 44 -3.71 7.74 20.72
CA LEU A 44 -3.52 6.31 20.42
C LEU A 44 -3.09 5.50 21.65
N GLN A 45 -2.46 6.12 22.65
CA GLN A 45 -2.16 5.46 23.93
C GLN A 45 -3.41 5.24 24.80
N GLN A 46 -4.37 6.16 24.74
CA GLN A 46 -5.63 6.06 25.48
C GLN A 46 -6.66 5.21 24.73
N HIS A 47 -6.62 5.27 23.41
CA HIS A 47 -7.57 4.68 22.47
C HIS A 47 -6.83 3.96 21.33
N PRO A 48 -6.15 2.83 21.61
CA PRO A 48 -5.34 2.12 20.62
C PRO A 48 -6.17 1.65 19.42
N GLU A 49 -7.48 1.43 19.57
CA GLU A 49 -8.39 1.09 18.49
C GLU A 49 -8.47 2.14 17.38
N ARG A 50 -8.12 3.40 17.64
CA ARG A 50 -8.08 4.47 16.63
C ARG A 50 -7.02 4.25 15.56
N ILE A 51 -6.06 3.36 15.81
CA ILE A 51 -5.09 2.94 14.80
C ILE A 51 -5.76 2.33 13.57
N TYR A 52 -6.95 1.72 13.74
CA TYR A 52 -7.68 1.10 12.63
C TYR A 52 -8.16 2.14 11.61
N ASP A 53 -8.56 3.33 12.07
CA ASP A 53 -8.99 4.43 11.19
C ASP A 53 -7.80 4.91 10.33
N LEU A 54 -6.63 5.09 10.95
CA LEU A 54 -5.41 5.47 10.23
C LEU A 54 -4.97 4.42 9.21
N VAL A 55 -5.02 3.13 9.58
CA VAL A 55 -4.69 2.03 8.66
C VAL A 55 -5.67 1.99 7.48
N GLU A 56 -6.97 2.13 7.75
CA GLU A 56 -8.03 2.18 6.74
C GLU A 56 -7.78 3.27 5.70
N ASP A 57 -7.40 4.47 6.15
CA ASP A 57 -7.25 5.63 5.28
C ASP A 57 -5.90 5.69 4.54
N ILE A 58 -4.82 5.21 5.17
CA ILE A 58 -3.46 5.42 4.68
C ILE A 58 -2.91 4.16 4.00
N VAL A 59 -3.16 2.99 4.56
CA VAL A 59 -2.50 1.75 4.15
C VAL A 59 -3.40 0.94 3.21
N LEU A 60 -4.66 0.71 3.60
CA LEU A 60 -5.55 -0.20 2.88
C LEU A 60 -5.85 0.18 1.41
N PRO A 61 -5.87 1.46 0.99
CA PRO A 61 -6.10 1.81 -0.41
C PRO A 61 -5.05 1.24 -1.38
N HIS A 62 -3.90 0.83 -0.86
CA HIS A 62 -2.79 0.29 -1.66
C HIS A 62 -2.80 -1.25 -1.76
N PHE A 63 -3.73 -1.93 -1.09
CA PHE A 63 -3.81 -3.39 -1.09
C PHE A 63 -5.00 -3.92 -1.91
N ASP A 64 -4.71 -4.82 -2.85
CA ASP A 64 -5.75 -5.57 -3.56
C ASP A 64 -6.16 -6.82 -2.75
N PHE A 65 -7.07 -6.61 -1.80
CA PHE A 65 -7.60 -7.69 -0.96
C PHE A 65 -8.33 -8.78 -1.74
N GLU A 66 -8.86 -8.49 -2.94
CA GLU A 66 -9.47 -9.52 -3.76
C GLU A 66 -8.41 -10.43 -4.37
N ARG A 67 -7.35 -9.85 -4.95
CA ARG A 67 -6.21 -10.62 -5.46
C ARG A 67 -5.54 -11.41 -4.35
N MET A 68 -5.28 -10.80 -3.19
CA MET A 68 -4.72 -11.52 -2.04
C MET A 68 -5.63 -12.67 -1.61
N SER A 69 -6.94 -12.44 -1.50
CA SER A 69 -7.89 -13.49 -1.13
C SER A 69 -7.93 -14.64 -2.14
N ARG A 70 -7.81 -14.33 -3.42
CA ARG A 70 -7.73 -15.31 -4.51
C ARG A 70 -6.47 -16.15 -4.41
N LEU A 71 -5.33 -15.54 -4.05
CA LEU A 71 -4.07 -16.26 -3.81
C LEU A 71 -4.19 -17.20 -2.60
N VAL A 72 -4.75 -16.70 -1.50
CA VAL A 72 -4.95 -17.48 -0.26
C VAL A 72 -5.88 -18.68 -0.47
N LEU A 73 -7.02 -18.48 -1.13
CA LEU A 73 -8.00 -19.55 -1.38
C LEU A 73 -7.57 -20.50 -2.50
N GLY A 74 -6.66 -20.06 -3.39
CA GLY A 74 -6.18 -20.85 -4.52
C GLY A 74 -7.31 -21.46 -5.34
N ARG A 75 -7.30 -22.79 -5.49
CA ARG A 75 -8.32 -23.51 -6.27
C ARG A 75 -9.75 -23.30 -5.76
N TYR A 76 -9.94 -23.10 -4.46
CA TYR A 76 -11.26 -22.97 -3.84
C TYR A 76 -11.95 -21.65 -4.19
N TRP A 77 -11.20 -20.64 -4.65
CA TRP A 77 -11.78 -19.40 -5.15
C TRP A 77 -12.78 -19.66 -6.28
N ARG A 78 -12.41 -20.55 -7.22
CA ARG A 78 -13.22 -20.84 -8.42
C ARG A 78 -14.58 -21.45 -8.08
N SER A 79 -14.63 -22.31 -7.06
CA SER A 79 -15.87 -22.95 -6.60
C SER A 79 -16.70 -22.08 -5.63
N ALA A 80 -16.10 -21.06 -5.02
CA ALA A 80 -16.81 -20.18 -4.10
C ALA A 80 -17.84 -19.31 -4.85
N THR A 81 -19.03 -19.17 -4.28
CA THR A 81 -20.06 -18.25 -4.80
C THR A 81 -19.60 -16.78 -4.66
N PRO A 82 -20.17 -15.84 -5.44
CA PRO A 82 -19.87 -14.42 -5.29
C PRO A 82 -20.05 -13.92 -3.85
N GLU A 83 -21.08 -14.40 -3.15
CA GLU A 83 -21.34 -14.06 -1.75
C GLU A 83 -20.25 -14.60 -0.80
N GLN A 84 -19.83 -15.85 -0.99
CA GLN A 84 -18.73 -16.44 -0.21
C GLN A 84 -17.42 -15.70 -0.42
N ARG A 85 -17.10 -15.31 -1.67
CA ARG A 85 -15.91 -14.53 -2.00
C ARG A 85 -15.93 -13.17 -1.30
N ARG A 86 -17.03 -12.42 -1.41
CA ARG A 86 -17.19 -11.10 -0.74
C ARG A 86 -17.01 -11.21 0.76
N ARG A 87 -17.65 -12.19 1.39
CA ARG A 87 -17.54 -12.43 2.83
C ARG A 87 -16.11 -12.82 3.22
N PHE A 88 -15.45 -13.70 2.47
CA PHE A 88 -14.06 -14.05 2.73
C PHE A 88 -13.13 -12.83 2.64
N VAL A 89 -13.24 -12.03 1.58
CA VAL A 89 -12.43 -10.81 1.41
C VAL A 89 -12.60 -9.86 2.59
N LYS A 90 -13.86 -9.65 3.03
CA LYS A 90 -14.18 -8.80 4.19
C LYS A 90 -13.54 -9.32 5.47
N GLU A 91 -13.74 -10.59 5.80
CA GLU A 91 -13.22 -11.18 7.04
C GLU A 91 -11.69 -11.29 7.01
N PHE A 92 -11.10 -11.61 5.86
CA PHE A 92 -9.66 -11.67 5.69
C PHE A 92 -9.01 -10.29 5.87
N ARG A 93 -9.60 -9.24 5.28
CA ARG A 93 -9.17 -7.86 5.52
C ARG A 93 -9.24 -7.50 7.00
N MET A 94 -10.36 -7.78 7.66
CA MET A 94 -10.56 -7.49 9.08
C MET A 94 -9.55 -8.22 9.97
N LEU A 95 -9.25 -9.49 9.65
CA LEU A 95 -8.24 -10.27 10.34
C LEU A 95 -6.86 -9.61 10.24
N LEU A 96 -6.40 -9.31 9.02
CA LEU A 96 -5.08 -8.70 8.81
C LEU A 96 -4.93 -7.36 9.53
N VAL A 97 -5.95 -6.50 9.44
CA VAL A 97 -5.94 -5.21 10.15
C VAL A 97 -5.79 -5.42 11.66
N ARG A 98 -6.58 -6.32 12.25
CA ARG A 98 -6.51 -6.61 13.70
C ARG A 98 -5.19 -7.24 14.13
N THR A 99 -4.60 -8.10 13.29
CA THR A 99 -3.35 -8.78 13.61
C THR A 99 -2.15 -7.84 13.57
N TYR A 100 -2.12 -6.88 12.63
CA TYR A 100 -0.90 -6.11 12.37
C TYR A 100 -0.97 -4.64 12.77
N ALA A 101 -2.14 -4.04 12.96
CA ALA A 101 -2.22 -2.61 13.26
C ALA A 101 -1.56 -2.25 14.62
N ASN A 102 -1.64 -3.13 15.61
CA ASN A 102 -0.97 -2.91 16.91
C ASN A 102 0.56 -2.88 16.77
N ALA A 103 1.14 -3.66 15.85
CA ALA A 103 2.58 -3.63 15.61
C ALA A 103 3.05 -2.25 15.09
N LEU A 104 2.18 -1.49 14.40
CA LEU A 104 2.52 -0.13 13.96
C LEU A 104 2.73 0.82 15.15
N LEU A 105 2.01 0.63 16.25
CA LEU A 105 2.20 1.42 17.48
C LEU A 105 3.55 1.10 18.13
N GLU A 106 3.88 -0.18 18.24
CA GLU A 106 5.12 -0.66 18.86
C GLU A 106 6.39 -0.22 18.11
N TYR A 107 6.32 -0.18 16.78
CA TYR A 107 7.47 0.14 15.91
C TYR A 107 7.46 1.58 15.38
N SER A 108 6.54 2.43 15.86
CA SER A 108 6.36 3.80 15.35
C SER A 108 7.57 4.74 15.50
N ASP A 109 8.43 4.46 16.49
CA ASP A 109 9.65 5.22 16.77
C ASP A 109 10.90 4.62 16.06
N GLN A 110 10.73 3.52 15.32
CA GLN A 110 11.84 2.86 14.63
C GLN A 110 12.15 3.49 13.28
N LYS A 111 13.42 3.38 12.85
CA LYS A 111 13.86 3.84 11.54
C LYS A 111 13.56 2.80 10.47
N LEU A 112 13.10 3.29 9.31
CA LEU A 112 12.94 2.49 8.11
C LEU A 112 14.15 2.72 7.18
N SER A 113 14.62 1.65 6.56
CA SER A 113 15.55 1.71 5.42
C SER A 113 14.94 1.00 4.22
N TYR A 114 15.20 1.53 3.04
CA TYR A 114 14.69 0.99 1.78
C TYR A 114 15.84 0.43 0.95
N GLY A 115 15.71 -0.85 0.59
CA GLY A 115 16.66 -1.56 -0.25
C GLY A 115 16.40 -1.36 -1.75
N PRO A 116 17.15 -2.07 -2.60
CA PRO A 116 16.95 -1.98 -4.05
C PRO A 116 15.60 -2.56 -4.46
N VAL A 117 14.91 -1.86 -5.36
CA VAL A 117 13.73 -2.38 -6.06
C VAL A 117 14.17 -3.50 -7.00
N ARG A 118 13.48 -4.64 -6.94
CA ARG A 118 13.72 -5.79 -7.81
C ARG A 118 12.51 -6.02 -8.72
N GLY A 119 12.72 -6.66 -9.86
CA GLY A 119 11.65 -6.92 -10.84
C GLY A 119 11.50 -5.81 -11.87
N SER A 120 10.56 -6.00 -12.79
CA SER A 120 10.28 -5.09 -13.91
C SER A 120 8.93 -5.39 -14.54
N GLY A 121 8.29 -4.39 -15.14
CA GLY A 121 6.98 -4.56 -15.77
C GLY A 121 5.86 -4.52 -14.73
N ASP A 122 4.97 -5.51 -14.77
CA ASP A 122 3.74 -5.53 -13.97
C ASP A 122 3.94 -6.05 -12.54
N GLU A 123 5.14 -6.54 -12.21
CA GLU A 123 5.50 -7.04 -10.88
C GLU A 123 6.89 -6.54 -10.49
N VAL A 124 6.94 -5.86 -9.37
CA VAL A 124 8.14 -5.32 -8.74
C VAL A 124 8.09 -5.62 -7.24
N THR A 125 9.25 -5.72 -6.62
CA THR A 125 9.39 -5.93 -5.18
C THR A 125 10.16 -4.77 -4.57
N VAL A 126 9.60 -4.16 -3.54
CA VAL A 126 10.26 -3.11 -2.76
C VAL A 126 10.73 -3.68 -1.43
N HIS A 127 12.04 -3.85 -1.28
CA HIS A 127 12.64 -4.32 -0.04
C HIS A 127 12.69 -3.18 0.99
N THR A 128 12.19 -3.43 2.19
CA THR A 128 12.21 -2.50 3.31
C THR A 128 12.74 -3.21 4.55
N GLU A 129 13.47 -2.50 5.41
CA GLU A 129 13.91 -3.01 6.70
C GLU A 129 13.45 -2.06 7.82
N VAL A 130 12.94 -2.64 8.90
CA VAL A 130 12.59 -1.91 10.13
C VAL A 130 13.70 -2.13 11.14
N ALA A 131 14.31 -1.05 11.64
CA ALA A 131 15.29 -1.14 12.72
C ALA A 131 14.64 -1.71 13.98
N GLN A 132 15.33 -2.62 14.67
CA GLN A 132 14.89 -3.20 15.94
C GLN A 132 15.92 -2.93 17.03
N PRO A 133 15.52 -2.39 18.21
CA PRO A 133 16.45 -2.17 19.31
C PRO A 133 17.05 -3.50 19.81
N GLY A 134 18.38 -3.61 19.78
CA GLY A 134 19.09 -4.77 20.32
C GLY A 134 18.97 -6.07 19.50
N GLY A 135 18.41 -5.99 18.29
CA GLY A 135 18.22 -7.12 17.38
C GLY A 135 18.69 -6.85 15.95
N LEU A 136 18.48 -7.82 15.07
CA LEU A 136 18.66 -7.63 13.63
C LEU A 136 17.48 -6.84 13.06
N PRO A 137 17.67 -6.03 12.01
CA PRO A 137 16.56 -5.40 11.30
C PRO A 137 15.54 -6.42 10.80
N ILE A 138 14.27 -6.04 10.80
CA ILE A 138 13.17 -6.89 10.34
C ILE A 138 12.91 -6.58 8.86
N PRO A 139 13.16 -7.53 7.93
CA PRO A 139 12.90 -7.31 6.52
C PRO A 139 11.40 -7.46 6.19
N ILE A 140 10.92 -6.60 5.29
CA ILE A 140 9.56 -6.61 4.73
C ILE A 140 9.68 -6.37 3.22
N ASP A 141 9.14 -7.30 2.43
CA ASP A 141 9.04 -7.17 0.98
C ASP A 141 7.59 -6.90 0.60
N TYR A 142 7.39 -5.85 -0.22
CA TYR A 142 6.11 -5.48 -0.81
C TYR A 142 6.09 -5.82 -2.29
#